data_AF-A0A7C1A6J2-F1
#
_entry.id   AF-A0A7C1A6J2-F1
#
_cell.length_a   1.000
_cell.length_b   1.000
_cell.length_c   1.000
_cell.angle_alpha   90.00
_cell.angle_beta   90.00
_cell.angle_gamma   90.00
#
_symmetry.space_group_name_H-M   'P 1'
#
loop_
_entity.id
_entity.type
_entity.pdbx_description
1 polymer ?
#
loop_
_entity_poly.entity_id
_entity_poly.type
_entity_poly.pdbx_seq_one_letter_code
_entity_poly.pdbx_strand_id
1 'polypeptide(L)'
;MGGYTCRLLYLALLLFFTCTFNAAGEDSSDFEWKVGDIWLIKAVYHSDLDEDKWSPPLLWEYKVAGLTLHENENCYLVEVRRHNRGKEPCARLLYRQSGRSLASVEIIKTRRNIKTSQVINYNKGVPVQTEQSLIPFDTPVFPLVPGLSVDYRVRKKVTESLYALKRIKQTVSRAGRMDDDLIGLEIDADLIEVKCISENGSTFFTQYWDTNRPWPLYGENSNMKYWLVKD
;
A
#
# COMPACT_ATOMS: atom_id res chain seq x y z
N MET A 1 -43.79 62.27 25.29
CA MET A 1 -44.81 61.28 25.68
C MET A 1 -44.48 59.96 25.00
N GLY A 2 -44.28 58.89 25.78
CA GLY A 2 -44.17 57.49 25.35
C GLY A 2 -42.87 57.11 24.63
N GLY A 3 -42.15 56.05 24.94
CA GLY A 3 -42.35 54.99 25.92
C GLY A 3 -41.11 54.09 25.88
N TYR A 4 -40.58 53.78 27.06
CA TYR A 4 -39.52 52.81 27.26
C TYR A 4 -40.12 51.41 27.19
N THR A 5 -39.94 50.67 26.10
CA THR A 5 -40.03 49.19 26.08
C THR A 5 -39.41 48.66 24.79
N CYS A 6 -38.11 48.36 24.79
CA CYS A 6 -37.55 47.35 23.87
C CYS A 6 -36.19 46.85 24.39
N ARG A 7 -36.17 46.38 25.65
CA ARG A 7 -35.21 45.38 26.09
C ARG A 7 -35.96 44.06 26.11
N LEU A 8 -35.27 43.00 25.67
CA LEU A 8 -35.71 41.59 25.70
C LEU A 8 -36.72 41.19 24.63
N LEU A 9 -36.29 40.97 23.37
CA LEU A 9 -36.86 39.92 22.51
C LEU A 9 -36.08 39.67 21.20
N TYR A 10 -34.76 39.55 21.23
CA TYR A 10 -33.98 39.06 20.06
C TYR A 10 -32.89 38.06 20.47
N LEU A 11 -33.18 37.28 21.52
CA LEU A 11 -32.28 36.27 22.07
C LEU A 11 -33.06 34.99 22.39
N ALA A 12 -34.03 34.64 21.54
CA ALA A 12 -34.82 33.42 21.65
C ALA A 12 -35.62 33.17 20.35
N LEU A 13 -34.94 32.96 19.22
CA LEU A 13 -35.58 32.36 18.05
C LEU A 13 -34.55 31.51 17.29
N LEU A 14 -34.71 30.18 17.43
CA LEU A 14 -34.17 29.10 16.60
C LEU A 14 -32.63 29.08 16.42
N LEU A 15 -31.84 28.37 17.23
CA LEU A 15 -31.93 26.94 17.60
C LEU A 15 -32.25 26.03 16.40
N PHE A 16 -31.29 25.14 16.13
CA PHE A 16 -31.31 24.01 15.20
C PHE A 16 -31.14 24.29 13.70
N PHE A 17 -29.93 24.73 13.33
CA PHE A 17 -29.28 24.17 12.14
C PHE A 17 -27.81 23.89 12.45
N THR A 18 -27.57 23.07 13.48
CA THR A 18 -26.36 22.26 13.49
C THR A 18 -26.53 21.26 12.35
N CYS A 19 -25.99 21.57 11.18
CA CYS A 19 -25.59 20.52 10.25
C CYS A 19 -24.50 19.73 10.97
N THR A 20 -24.92 18.77 11.80
CA THR A 20 -24.16 17.57 12.03
C THR A 20 -24.00 16.97 10.64
N PHE A 21 -22.87 17.27 9.99
CA PHE A 21 -22.28 16.31 9.09
C PHE A 21 -22.05 15.06 9.96
N ASN A 22 -23.08 14.22 10.06
CA ASN A 22 -22.87 12.79 10.12
C ASN A 22 -22.19 12.47 8.79
N ALA A 23 -20.87 12.64 8.76
CA ALA A 23 -20.05 11.91 7.81
C ALA A 23 -20.42 10.45 8.04
N ALA A 24 -21.19 9.93 7.10
CA ALA A 24 -21.64 8.57 7.10
C ALA A 24 -20.44 7.64 7.32
N GLY A 25 -20.62 6.70 8.25
CA GLY A 25 -19.96 5.41 8.30
C GLY A 25 -18.51 5.39 7.86
N GLU A 26 -17.64 5.51 8.85
CA GLU A 26 -16.29 4.99 8.88
C GLU A 26 -16.31 3.47 8.58
N ASP A 27 -16.50 3.08 7.31
CA ASP A 27 -16.08 1.76 6.82
C ASP A 27 -14.62 1.88 6.34
N SER A 28 -13.74 2.37 7.23
CA SER A 28 -12.32 2.24 7.05
C SER A 28 -11.96 0.80 7.44
N SER A 29 -11.70 -0.07 6.46
CA SER A 29 -11.32 -1.49 6.65
C SER A 29 -10.62 -1.74 8.00
N ASP A 30 -11.19 -2.58 8.87
CA ASP A 30 -10.82 -2.76 10.29
C ASP A 30 -9.46 -3.43 10.55
N PHE A 31 -8.67 -3.68 9.51
CA PHE A 31 -7.42 -4.41 9.65
C PHE A 31 -6.26 -3.56 10.23
N GLU A 32 -5.88 -3.81 11.48
CA GLU A 32 -4.72 -3.15 12.11
C GLU A 32 -3.60 -4.14 12.40
N TRP A 33 -2.38 -3.82 11.97
CA TRP A 33 -1.19 -4.62 12.30
C TRP A 33 -0.84 -4.51 13.78
N LYS A 34 -0.47 -5.64 14.37
CA LYS A 34 0.10 -5.75 15.70
C LYS A 34 1.58 -6.09 15.63
N VAL A 35 2.34 -5.58 16.59
CA VAL A 35 3.74 -5.97 16.73
C VAL A 35 3.83 -7.47 16.99
N GLY A 36 4.61 -8.16 16.16
CA GLY A 36 4.73 -9.61 16.18
C GLY A 36 3.93 -10.33 15.08
N ASP A 37 3.03 -9.65 14.37
CA ASP A 37 2.35 -10.22 13.21
C ASP A 37 3.36 -10.64 12.15
N ILE A 38 3.12 -11.81 11.55
CA ILE A 38 4.01 -12.42 10.55
C ILE A 38 3.16 -12.96 9.41
N TRP A 39 3.54 -12.61 8.18
CA TRP A 39 2.97 -13.23 6.99
C TRP A 39 4.05 -13.69 6.02
N LEU A 40 3.70 -14.67 5.20
CA LEU A 40 4.58 -15.25 4.19
C LEU A 40 4.07 -14.94 2.79
N ILE A 41 4.97 -14.40 1.97
CA ILE A 41 4.73 -14.10 0.57
C ILE A 41 5.57 -15.04 -0.29
N LYS A 42 4.93 -15.79 -1.17
CA LYS A 42 5.62 -16.52 -2.24
C LYS A 42 5.74 -15.61 -3.45
N ALA A 43 6.90 -15.57 -4.09
CA ALA A 43 7.15 -14.75 -5.27
C ALA A 43 7.95 -15.52 -6.32
N VAL A 44 7.61 -15.33 -7.59
CA VAL A 44 8.39 -15.78 -8.76
C VAL A 44 8.78 -14.55 -9.58
N TYR A 45 9.90 -14.65 -10.29
CA TYR A 45 10.47 -13.54 -11.05
C TYR A 45 10.64 -13.93 -12.51
N HIS A 46 10.51 -12.98 -13.41
CA HIS A 46 10.90 -13.22 -14.81
C HIS A 46 12.38 -13.58 -14.88
N SER A 47 12.71 -14.56 -15.72
CA SER A 47 14.09 -14.93 -16.01
C SER A 47 14.71 -13.91 -16.96
N ASP A 48 15.85 -13.32 -16.56
CA ASP A 48 16.65 -12.44 -17.43
C ASP A 48 17.15 -13.15 -18.71
N LEU A 49 17.10 -14.49 -18.74
CA LEU A 49 17.61 -15.32 -19.83
C LEU A 49 16.51 -15.83 -20.78
N ASP A 50 15.25 -15.79 -20.36
CA ASP A 50 14.11 -16.36 -21.09
C ASP A 50 12.81 -15.71 -20.62
N GLU A 51 12.25 -14.82 -21.46
CA GLU A 51 11.10 -14.00 -21.10
C GLU A 51 9.85 -14.82 -20.75
N ASP A 52 9.73 -16.04 -21.28
CA ASP A 52 8.59 -16.93 -21.05
C ASP A 52 8.77 -17.81 -19.79
N LYS A 53 9.92 -17.73 -19.12
CA LYS A 53 10.21 -18.54 -17.93
C LYS A 53 10.20 -17.73 -16.65
N TRP A 54 9.53 -18.30 -15.66
CA TRP A 54 9.55 -17.84 -14.29
C TRP A 54 10.63 -18.57 -13.50
N SER A 55 11.26 -17.87 -12.57
CA SER A 55 12.18 -18.47 -11.62
C SER A 55 11.47 -19.48 -10.71
N PRO A 56 12.21 -20.40 -10.07
CA PRO A 56 11.68 -21.10 -8.91
C PRO A 56 11.16 -20.11 -7.85
N PRO A 57 10.10 -20.46 -7.11
CA PRO A 57 9.50 -19.56 -6.14
C PRO A 57 10.45 -19.27 -4.96
N LEU A 58 10.51 -18.01 -4.56
CA LEU A 58 11.12 -17.57 -3.31
C LEU A 58 10.02 -17.30 -2.29
N LEU A 59 10.33 -17.59 -1.02
CA LEU A 59 9.48 -17.28 0.12
C LEU A 59 10.09 -16.13 0.91
N TRP A 60 9.28 -15.11 1.17
CA TRP A 60 9.60 -13.94 1.96
C TRP A 60 8.75 -13.93 3.22
N GLU A 61 9.39 -13.69 4.35
CA GLU A 61 8.72 -13.50 5.63
C GLU A 61 8.74 -12.02 5.98
N TYR A 62 7.56 -11.48 6.24
CA TYR A 62 7.35 -10.11 6.69
C TYR A 62 6.95 -10.19 8.14
N LYS A 63 7.61 -9.40 8.99
CA LYS A 63 7.30 -9.34 10.41
C LYS A 63 7.14 -7.89 10.84
N VAL A 64 6.05 -7.57 11.51
CA VAL A 64 5.88 -6.28 12.19
C VAL A 64 6.79 -6.28 13.42
N ALA A 65 7.97 -5.67 13.29
CA ALA A 65 8.99 -5.67 14.32
C ALA A 65 8.75 -4.63 15.41
N GLY A 66 7.99 -3.57 15.11
CA GLY A 66 7.69 -2.53 16.08
C GLY A 66 6.95 -1.34 15.47
N LEU A 67 6.79 -0.31 16.29
CA LEU A 67 6.35 1.03 15.90
C LEU A 67 7.53 1.98 15.99
N THR A 68 7.62 2.91 15.05
CA THR A 68 8.67 3.94 15.02
C THR A 68 8.13 5.26 14.48
N LEU A 69 8.82 6.36 14.78
CA LEU A 69 8.52 7.67 14.20
C LEU A 69 9.34 7.88 12.92
N HIS A 70 8.68 8.32 11.86
CA HIS A 70 9.30 8.77 10.62
C HIS A 70 8.67 10.09 10.19
N GLU A 71 9.47 11.15 10.07
CA GLU A 71 8.99 12.49 9.71
C GLU A 71 7.82 12.99 10.60
N ASN A 72 7.88 12.68 11.91
CA ASN A 72 6.83 12.97 12.90
C ASN A 72 5.51 12.21 12.73
N GLU A 73 5.48 11.16 11.91
CA GLU A 73 4.34 10.25 11.80
C GLU A 73 4.68 8.88 12.40
N ASN A 74 3.71 8.26 13.08
CA ASN A 74 3.86 6.88 13.54
C ASN A 74 3.79 5.92 12.35
N CYS A 75 4.76 5.01 12.28
CA CYS A 75 4.89 4.01 11.26
C CYS A 75 5.08 2.61 11.87
N TYR A 76 4.48 1.60 11.25
CA TYR A 76 4.86 0.22 11.46
C TYR A 76 6.22 -0.03 10.81
N LEU A 77 7.14 -0.61 11.58
CA LEU A 77 8.38 -1.17 11.07
C LEU A 77 8.14 -2.62 10.70
N VAL A 78 8.18 -2.93 9.41
CA VAL A 78 8.08 -4.29 8.89
C VAL A 78 9.45 -4.75 8.42
N GLU A 79 10.02 -5.75 9.07
CA GLU A 79 11.25 -6.40 8.65
C GLU A 79 10.94 -7.52 7.68
N VAL A 80 11.66 -7.54 6.55
CA VAL A 80 11.48 -8.54 5.50
C VAL A 80 12.74 -9.37 5.37
N ARG A 81 12.60 -10.69 5.42
CA ARG A 81 13.71 -11.64 5.26
C ARG A 81 13.34 -12.77 4.31
N ARG A 82 14.36 -13.40 3.73
CA ARG A 82 14.14 -14.63 2.96
C ARG A 82 13.85 -15.77 3.93
N HIS A 83 12.69 -16.41 3.76
CA HIS A 83 12.26 -17.51 4.61
C HIS A 83 13.30 -18.65 4.57
N ASN A 84 13.59 -19.23 5.73
CA ASN A 84 14.64 -20.26 5.92
C ASN A 84 16.07 -19.85 5.54
N ARG A 85 16.38 -18.55 5.42
CA ARG A 85 17.73 -18.08 5.11
C ARG A 85 18.18 -16.93 6.00
N GLY A 86 19.06 -17.23 6.95
CA GLY A 86 19.66 -16.24 7.84
C GLY A 86 18.65 -15.64 8.82
N LYS A 87 19.14 -14.94 9.84
CA LYS A 87 18.29 -14.21 10.79
C LYS A 87 18.14 -12.73 10.45
N GLU A 88 19.02 -12.22 9.59
CA GLU A 88 19.09 -10.80 9.30
C GLU A 88 18.08 -10.38 8.23
N PRO A 89 17.45 -9.20 8.37
CA PRO A 89 16.52 -8.69 7.36
C PRO A 89 17.24 -8.33 6.06
N CYS A 90 16.56 -8.58 4.94
CA CYS A 90 16.94 -8.12 3.60
C CYS A 90 16.34 -6.74 3.29
N ALA A 91 15.27 -6.35 3.98
CA ALA A 91 14.75 -4.98 3.93
C ALA A 91 14.01 -4.59 5.20
N ARG A 92 13.84 -3.28 5.38
CA ARG A 92 12.93 -2.68 6.36
C ARG A 92 11.96 -1.75 5.65
N LEU A 93 10.67 -1.98 5.83
CA LEU A 93 9.59 -1.19 5.25
C LEU A 93 8.94 -0.39 6.37
N LEU A 94 8.80 0.93 6.18
CA LEU A 94 8.05 1.78 7.09
C LEU A 94 6.70 2.10 6.46
N TYR A 95 5.62 1.64 7.07
CA TYR A 95 4.26 1.96 6.64
C TYR A 95 3.62 2.92 7.62
N ARG A 96 3.07 4.03 7.11
CA ARG A 96 2.32 4.99 7.93
C ARG A 96 1.10 4.30 8.51
N GLN A 97 0.90 4.45 9.82
CA GLN A 97 -0.31 3.93 10.47
C GLN A 97 -1.56 4.60 9.87
N SER A 98 -1.47 5.90 9.58
CA SER A 98 -2.51 6.62 8.84
C SER A 98 -2.51 6.19 7.36
N GLY A 99 -3.52 5.39 6.98
CA GLY A 99 -3.81 5.06 5.58
C GLY A 99 -2.91 3.99 4.93
N ARG A 100 -2.15 3.21 5.72
CA ARG A 100 -1.35 2.06 5.27
C ARG A 100 -0.44 2.34 4.06
N SER A 101 0.05 3.58 3.94
CA SER A 101 0.92 3.97 2.82
C SER A 101 2.38 3.77 3.19
N LEU A 102 3.18 3.29 2.24
CA LEU A 102 4.60 3.08 2.44
C LEU A 102 5.33 4.44 2.50
N ALA A 103 6.07 4.69 3.58
CA ALA A 103 6.86 5.89 3.81
C ALA A 103 8.30 5.74 3.33
N SER A 104 8.93 4.61 3.64
CA SER A 104 10.30 4.36 3.21
C SER A 104 10.60 2.87 3.12
N VAL A 105 11.59 2.54 2.30
CA VAL A 105 12.18 1.21 2.21
C VAL A 105 13.68 1.33 2.36
N GLU A 106 14.24 0.60 3.32
CA GLU A 106 15.67 0.32 3.40
C GLU A 106 15.93 -1.06 2.79
N ILE A 107 16.62 -1.14 1.65
CA ILE A 107 17.06 -2.41 1.05
C ILE A 107 18.47 -2.70 1.53
N ILE A 108 18.68 -3.86 2.15
CA ILE A 108 19.95 -4.27 2.73
C ILE A 108 20.57 -5.35 1.84
N LYS A 109 21.74 -5.07 1.28
CA LYS A 109 22.50 -5.98 0.43
C LYS A 109 23.80 -6.36 1.13
N THR A 110 24.05 -7.66 1.27
CA THR A 110 25.32 -8.18 1.80
C THR A 110 26.12 -8.80 0.67
N ARG A 111 27.30 -8.25 0.36
CA ARG A 111 28.21 -8.78 -0.66
C ARG A 111 29.62 -8.87 -0.09
N ARG A 112 30.22 -10.07 -0.12
CA ARG A 112 31.57 -10.33 0.45
C ARG A 112 31.72 -9.82 1.90
N ASN A 113 30.73 -10.12 2.75
CA ASN A 113 30.63 -9.65 4.15
C ASN A 113 30.52 -8.14 4.36
N ILE A 114 30.42 -7.35 3.28
CA ILE A 114 30.13 -5.91 3.37
C ILE A 114 28.62 -5.73 3.24
N LYS A 115 28.02 -5.08 4.24
CA LYS A 115 26.62 -4.66 4.21
C LYS A 115 26.53 -3.26 3.61
N THR A 116 25.73 -3.12 2.58
CA THR A 116 25.30 -1.82 2.07
C THR A 116 23.79 -1.70 2.22
N SER A 117 23.31 -0.50 2.53
CA SER A 117 21.89 -0.21 2.53
C SER A 117 21.58 0.95 1.59
N GLN A 118 20.41 0.87 0.97
CA GLN A 118 19.84 1.94 0.15
C GLN A 118 18.48 2.28 0.72
N VAL A 119 18.30 3.55 1.11
CA VAL A 119 17.02 4.06 1.61
C VAL A 119 16.31 4.80 0.48
N ILE A 120 15.04 4.45 0.27
CA ILE A 120 14.15 5.08 -0.70
C ILE A 120 12.95 5.62 0.08
N ASN A 121 12.71 6.93 0.00
CA ASN A 121 11.58 7.58 0.65
C ASN A 121 10.46 7.83 -0.36
N TYR A 122 9.22 7.71 0.10
CA TYR A 122 8.01 7.84 -0.69
C TYR A 122 7.09 8.90 -0.10
N ASN A 123 6.55 9.73 -0.99
CA ASN A 123 5.56 10.75 -0.61
C ASN A 123 4.29 10.07 -0.10
N LYS A 124 3.61 10.71 0.86
CA LYS A 124 2.31 10.26 1.34
C LYS A 124 1.26 10.35 0.23
N GLY A 125 0.32 9.40 0.21
CA GLY A 125 -0.86 9.45 -0.65
C GLY A 125 -0.60 9.23 -2.14
N VAL A 126 0.49 8.54 -2.50
CA VAL A 126 0.74 8.08 -3.87
C VAL A 126 1.02 6.58 -3.88
N PRO A 127 0.65 5.84 -4.95
CA PRO A 127 0.98 4.44 -5.07
C PRO A 127 2.50 4.24 -5.14
N VAL A 128 2.97 3.17 -4.48
CA VAL A 128 4.38 2.76 -4.52
C VAL A 128 4.52 1.54 -5.40
N GLN A 129 5.48 1.60 -6.31
CA GLN A 129 5.90 0.49 -7.15
C GLN A 129 7.23 -0.05 -6.61
N THR A 130 7.37 -1.38 -6.58
CA THR A 130 8.64 -2.04 -6.35
C THR A 130 9.58 -1.79 -7.51
N GLU A 131 10.67 -1.07 -7.24
CA GLU A 131 11.72 -0.80 -8.20
C GLU A 131 13.04 -1.43 -7.73
N GLN A 132 13.75 -2.11 -8.65
CA GLN A 132 15.13 -2.60 -8.43
C GLN A 132 15.33 -3.51 -7.19
N SER A 133 14.27 -4.20 -6.78
CA SER A 133 14.28 -5.13 -5.66
C SER A 133 13.59 -6.43 -6.04
N LEU A 134 14.05 -7.53 -5.45
CA LEU A 134 13.32 -8.80 -5.49
C LEU A 134 12.24 -8.87 -4.42
N ILE A 135 12.23 -7.96 -3.44
CA ILE A 135 11.29 -7.99 -2.34
C ILE A 135 9.98 -7.32 -2.78
N PRO A 136 8.83 -8.01 -2.79
CA PRO A 136 7.56 -7.38 -3.12
C PRO A 136 7.18 -6.30 -2.10
N PHE A 137 6.82 -5.11 -2.55
CA PHE A 137 6.27 -4.05 -1.69
C PHE A 137 5.44 -3.02 -2.48
N ASP A 138 4.90 -3.42 -3.64
CA ASP A 138 3.93 -2.58 -4.34
C ASP A 138 2.79 -2.25 -3.36
N THR A 139 2.48 -0.97 -3.21
CA THR A 139 1.53 -0.49 -2.22
C THR A 139 0.55 0.48 -2.89
N PRO A 140 -0.75 0.17 -2.94
CA PRO A 140 -1.75 1.09 -3.46
C PRO A 140 -2.06 2.18 -2.43
N VAL A 141 -2.84 3.18 -2.84
CA VAL A 141 -3.42 4.16 -1.92
C VAL A 141 -4.74 3.62 -1.39
N PHE A 142 -4.85 3.54 -0.06
CA PHE A 142 -6.07 3.15 0.66
C PHE A 142 -6.95 4.36 1.00
N PRO A 143 -8.25 4.18 1.25
CA PRO A 143 -9.02 2.92 1.20
C PRO A 143 -9.26 2.43 -0.24
N LEU A 144 -9.42 1.11 -0.40
CA LEU A 144 -9.69 0.48 -1.69
C LEU A 144 -11.20 0.38 -1.92
N VAL A 145 -11.83 1.47 -2.38
CA VAL A 145 -13.28 1.51 -2.62
C VAL A 145 -13.59 1.17 -4.09
N PRO A 146 -14.36 0.10 -4.40
CA PRO A 146 -14.72 -0.22 -5.77
C PRO A 146 -15.41 0.93 -6.51
N GLY A 147 -15.00 1.17 -7.76
CA GLY A 147 -15.43 2.31 -8.58
C GLY A 147 -14.52 3.54 -8.46
N LEU A 148 -13.59 3.56 -7.49
CA LEU A 148 -12.65 4.66 -7.34
C LEU A 148 -11.60 4.64 -8.47
N SER A 149 -11.41 5.79 -9.10
CA SER A 149 -10.30 6.02 -10.05
C SER A 149 -9.64 7.36 -9.76
N VAL A 150 -8.33 7.33 -9.51
CA VAL A 150 -7.56 8.52 -9.10
C VAL A 150 -6.25 8.60 -9.88
N ASP A 151 -5.97 9.80 -10.39
CA ASP A 151 -4.70 10.14 -11.05
C ASP A 151 -3.73 10.81 -10.06
N TYR A 152 -2.57 10.20 -9.88
CA TYR A 152 -1.49 10.67 -9.04
C TYR A 152 -0.36 11.25 -9.87
N ARG A 153 0.29 12.29 -9.33
CA ARG A 153 1.47 12.93 -9.93
C ARG A 153 2.67 12.74 -9.01
N VAL A 154 3.61 11.91 -9.43
CA VAL A 154 4.82 11.60 -8.69
C VAL A 154 6.00 12.31 -9.33
N ARG A 155 6.70 13.16 -8.58
CA ARG A 155 7.98 13.71 -9.01
C ARG A 155 9.08 12.75 -8.60
N LYS A 156 9.76 12.16 -9.57
CA LYS A 156 10.92 11.30 -9.35
C LYS A 156 12.19 12.07 -9.67
N LYS A 157 13.10 12.16 -8.72
CA LYS A 157 14.43 12.73 -8.95
C LYS A 157 15.23 11.78 -9.84
N VAL A 158 15.72 12.27 -10.98
CA VAL A 158 16.55 11.50 -11.94
C VAL A 158 18.03 11.84 -11.72
N THR A 159 18.33 13.13 -11.54
CA THR A 159 19.66 13.66 -11.18
C THR A 159 19.50 14.81 -10.18
N GLU A 160 20.60 15.46 -9.77
CA GLU A 160 20.54 16.61 -8.85
C GLU A 160 19.68 17.77 -9.36
N SER A 161 19.64 17.99 -10.69
CA SER A 161 18.91 19.07 -11.34
C SER A 161 17.69 18.64 -12.15
N LEU A 162 17.49 17.32 -12.36
CA LEU A 162 16.42 16.80 -13.20
C LEU A 162 15.39 16.00 -12.39
N TYR A 163 14.13 16.38 -12.54
CA TYR A 163 12.99 15.65 -12.04
C TYR A 163 12.12 15.19 -13.20
N ALA A 164 11.79 13.90 -13.22
CA ALA A 164 10.77 13.35 -14.09
C ALA A 164 9.41 13.44 -13.40
N LEU A 165 8.38 13.88 -14.12
CA LEU A 165 7.01 13.79 -13.67
C LEU A 165 6.43 12.48 -14.18
N LYS A 166 6.00 11.60 -13.26
CA LYS A 166 5.34 10.33 -13.55
C LYS A 166 3.88 10.48 -13.17
N ARG A 167 2.97 10.14 -14.09
CA ARG A 167 1.54 10.03 -13.81
C ARG A 167 1.20 8.56 -13.58
N ILE A 168 0.44 8.31 -12.51
CA ILE A 168 -0.02 6.98 -12.13
C ILE A 168 -1.53 7.05 -11.97
N LYS A 169 -2.27 6.24 -12.71
CA LYS A 169 -3.71 6.09 -12.52
C LYS A 169 -3.96 4.82 -11.71
N GLN A 170 -4.55 4.97 -10.53
CA GLN A 170 -5.08 3.83 -9.76
C GLN A 170 -6.56 3.67 -10.10
N THR A 171 -6.97 2.45 -10.41
CA THR A 171 -8.37 2.05 -10.54
C THR A 171 -8.67 0.93 -9.56
N VAL A 172 -9.79 1.04 -8.86
CA VAL A 172 -10.28 0.02 -7.93
C VAL A 172 -11.60 -0.53 -8.46
N SER A 173 -11.67 -1.83 -8.65
CA SER A 173 -12.84 -2.55 -9.18
C SER A 173 -13.17 -3.73 -8.27
N ARG A 174 -14.40 -4.24 -8.36
CA ARG A 174 -14.65 -5.61 -7.90
C ARG A 174 -13.96 -6.55 -8.87
N ALA A 175 -13.18 -7.49 -8.38
CA ALA A 175 -12.61 -8.51 -9.22
C ALA A 175 -13.75 -9.35 -9.82
N GLY A 176 -13.65 -9.69 -11.10
CA GLY A 176 -14.43 -10.81 -11.63
C GLY A 176 -13.94 -12.13 -11.03
N ARG A 177 -14.60 -13.24 -11.34
CA ARG A 177 -14.01 -14.57 -11.09
C ARG A 177 -12.61 -14.59 -11.72
N MET A 178 -11.57 -14.75 -10.90
CA MET A 178 -10.25 -15.09 -11.43
C MET A 178 -10.33 -16.52 -11.94
N ASP A 179 -9.68 -16.81 -13.07
CA ASP A 179 -9.49 -18.20 -13.50
C ASP A 179 -8.75 -18.95 -12.37
N ASP A 180 -9.32 -20.06 -11.91
CA ASP A 180 -8.81 -20.91 -10.83
C ASP A 180 -7.34 -21.33 -11.04
N ASP A 181 -6.89 -21.32 -12.30
CA ASP A 181 -5.56 -21.70 -12.75
C ASP A 181 -4.44 -20.73 -12.33
N LEU A 182 -4.74 -19.48 -11.94
CA LEU A 182 -3.68 -18.51 -11.64
C LEU A 182 -2.92 -18.83 -10.34
N ILE A 183 -3.57 -19.47 -9.33
CA ILE A 183 -2.95 -19.71 -8.00
C ILE A 183 -3.46 -20.98 -7.31
N GLY A 184 -4.46 -21.70 -7.84
CA GLY A 184 -5.09 -22.81 -7.10
C GLY A 184 -5.69 -22.38 -5.75
N LEU A 185 -6.01 -21.08 -5.62
CA LEU A 185 -6.78 -20.55 -4.52
C LEU A 185 -8.25 -20.69 -4.91
N GLU A 186 -9.05 -21.40 -4.10
CA GLU A 186 -10.50 -21.31 -4.18
C GLU A 186 -10.88 -19.88 -3.78
N ILE A 187 -11.07 -19.00 -4.78
CA ILE A 187 -11.44 -17.61 -4.57
C ILE A 187 -12.96 -17.55 -4.48
N ASP A 188 -13.46 -17.74 -3.27
CA ASP A 188 -14.90 -17.76 -2.96
C ASP A 188 -15.46 -16.36 -2.57
N ALA A 189 -14.66 -15.29 -2.71
CA ALA A 189 -14.93 -13.99 -2.11
C ALA A 189 -15.03 -12.81 -3.12
N ASP A 190 -15.83 -11.80 -2.74
CA ASP A 190 -15.92 -10.46 -3.35
C ASP A 190 -14.55 -9.73 -3.24
N LEU A 191 -13.57 -10.13 -4.07
CA LEU A 191 -12.25 -9.52 -4.06
C LEU A 191 -12.25 -8.12 -4.67
N ILE A 192 -11.32 -7.30 -4.21
CA ILE A 192 -11.05 -5.98 -4.78
C ILE A 192 -9.82 -6.07 -5.70
N GLU A 193 -10.03 -5.76 -6.97
CA GLU A 193 -8.95 -5.59 -7.93
C GLU A 193 -8.45 -4.14 -7.87
N VAL A 194 -7.13 -3.98 -7.76
CA VAL A 194 -6.45 -2.68 -7.84
C VAL A 194 -5.46 -2.72 -8.98
N LYS A 195 -5.59 -1.80 -9.94
CA LYS A 195 -4.64 -1.62 -11.03
C LYS A 195 -4.00 -0.25 -10.93
N CYS A 196 -2.68 -0.19 -10.94
CA CYS A 196 -1.92 1.03 -11.12
C CYS A 196 -1.28 1.02 -12.50
N ILE A 197 -1.68 1.93 -13.36
CA ILE A 197 -1.17 2.05 -14.73
C ILE A 197 -0.47 3.38 -14.95
N SER A 198 0.45 3.40 -15.92
CA SER A 198 1.11 4.62 -16.39
C SER A 198 0.25 5.36 -17.42
N GLU A 199 0.62 6.61 -17.71
CA GLU A 199 0.00 7.44 -18.76
C GLU A 199 0.05 6.77 -20.16
N ASN A 200 1.04 5.94 -20.44
CA ASN A 200 1.15 5.21 -21.71
C ASN A 200 0.33 3.90 -21.73
N GLY A 201 -0.40 3.58 -20.67
CA GLY A 201 -1.18 2.34 -20.52
C GLY A 201 -0.39 1.14 -19.99
N SER A 202 0.92 1.23 -19.77
CA SER A 202 1.70 0.16 -19.15
C SER A 202 1.30 -0.03 -17.68
N THR A 203 1.02 -1.27 -17.29
CA THR A 203 0.71 -1.63 -15.90
C THR A 203 1.97 -1.54 -15.03
N PHE A 204 1.91 -0.78 -13.94
CA PHE A 204 2.92 -0.82 -12.89
C PHE A 204 2.73 -2.02 -11.99
N PHE A 205 1.50 -2.22 -11.51
CA PHE A 205 1.12 -3.44 -10.82
C PHE A 205 -0.40 -3.63 -10.85
N THR A 206 -0.80 -4.90 -10.76
CA THR A 206 -2.16 -5.33 -10.47
C THR A 206 -2.14 -6.11 -9.16
N GLN A 207 -3.11 -5.88 -8.29
CA GLN A 207 -3.25 -6.59 -7.03
C GLN A 207 -4.71 -6.98 -6.78
N TYR A 208 -4.90 -8.08 -6.05
CA TYR A 208 -6.20 -8.56 -5.62
C TYR A 208 -6.20 -8.64 -4.10
N TRP A 209 -7.17 -7.97 -3.50
CA TRP A 209 -7.24 -7.76 -2.08
C TRP A 209 -8.52 -8.36 -1.51
N ASP A 210 -8.34 -9.11 -0.44
CA ASP A 210 -9.35 -9.23 0.60
C ASP A 210 -9.07 -8.11 1.61
N THR A 211 -10.01 -7.18 1.79
CA THR A 211 -9.80 -5.95 2.59
C THR A 211 -9.50 -6.22 4.07
N ASN A 212 -9.76 -7.44 4.54
CA ASN A 212 -9.51 -7.87 5.92
C ASN A 212 -8.10 -8.46 6.11
N ARG A 213 -7.22 -8.40 5.11
CA ARG A 213 -5.89 -9.01 5.15
C ARG A 213 -4.74 -8.00 5.15
N PRO A 214 -3.56 -8.39 5.69
CA PRO A 214 -2.38 -7.53 5.76
C PRO A 214 -1.72 -7.23 4.41
N TRP A 215 -2.00 -8.04 3.39
CA TRP A 215 -1.29 -8.05 2.13
C TRP A 215 -2.25 -8.49 1.02
N PRO A 216 -2.03 -8.12 -0.26
CA PRO A 216 -2.84 -8.67 -1.34
C PRO A 216 -2.73 -10.19 -1.37
N LEU A 217 -3.84 -10.85 -1.68
CA LEU A 217 -3.85 -12.29 -1.95
C LEU A 217 -2.96 -12.62 -3.15
N TYR A 218 -2.99 -11.75 -4.17
CA TYR A 218 -2.11 -11.83 -5.34
C TYR A 218 -1.70 -10.43 -5.78
N GLY A 219 -0.47 -10.30 -6.26
CA GLY A 219 -0.04 -9.15 -7.01
C GLY A 219 0.97 -9.51 -8.09
N GLU A 220 1.02 -8.67 -9.10
CA GLU A 220 1.90 -8.82 -10.24
C GLU A 220 2.36 -7.45 -10.74
N ASN A 221 3.64 -7.37 -11.08
CA ASN A 221 4.24 -6.26 -11.82
C ASN A 221 5.11 -6.82 -12.94
N SER A 222 5.78 -5.96 -13.71
CA SER A 222 6.60 -6.38 -14.86
C SER A 222 7.72 -7.38 -14.52
N ASN A 223 8.13 -7.49 -13.25
CA ASN A 223 9.29 -8.27 -12.85
C ASN A 223 8.94 -9.47 -11.98
N MET A 224 7.75 -9.51 -11.38
CA MET A 224 7.39 -10.54 -10.42
C MET A 224 5.88 -10.77 -10.31
N LYS A 225 5.53 -12.00 -9.98
CA LYS A 225 4.23 -12.40 -9.44
C LYS A 225 4.42 -12.82 -8.00
N TYR A 226 3.51 -12.44 -7.11
CA TYR A 226 3.59 -12.76 -5.70
C TYR A 226 2.22 -12.96 -5.08
N TRP A 227 2.15 -13.80 -4.05
CA TRP A 227 0.89 -14.12 -3.38
C TRP A 227 1.10 -14.45 -1.91
N LEU A 228 0.09 -14.12 -1.12
CA LEU A 228 0.02 -14.47 0.29
C LEU A 228 -0.18 -15.98 0.42
N VAL A 229 0.70 -16.66 1.15
CA VAL A 229 0.58 -18.10 1.42
C VAL A 229 0.24 -18.42 2.87
N LYS A 230 0.45 -17.45 3.77
CA LYS A 230 0.11 -17.54 5.18
C LYS A 230 0.03 -16.15 5.79
N ASP A 231 -1.01 -15.90 6.57
CA ASP A 231 -1.18 -14.77 7.50
C ASP A 231 -1.15 -15.21 8.98
#